data_AF-A0A383TKC9-F1
#
_entry.id   AF-A0A383TKC9-F1
#
_cell.length_a   1.000
_cell.length_b   1.000
_cell.length_c   1.000
_cell.angle_alpha   90.00
_cell.angle_beta   90.00
_cell.angle_gamma   90.00
#
_symmetry.space_group_name_H-M   'P 1'
#
loop_
_entity.id
_entity.type
_entity.pdbx_description
1 polymer ?
#
loop_
_entity_poly.entity_id
_entity_poly.type
_entity_poly.pdbx_seq_one_letter_code
_entity_poly.pdbx_strand_id
1 'polypeptide(L)'
;MKNLKSGLKGLFALLAIILAVWFNGVDSLFEEQTSDSSISIAASSSQTIEEGTQESEIQESTETVISSGVTQGQSYSTKDEVAAYIHQFNELPPNYLTKDEAEALGWDNAEGNLWEVTDGMSIGGDFFGNREGLLPKKSGRTYCEADIDYDGGFRGAERIVFSNDGLIFYTDDHYESFEQLYGEGE
;
A
#
# COMPACT_ATOMS: atom_id res chain seq x y z
N MET A 1 -37.24 29.31 -35.72
CA MET A 1 -38.19 30.22 -35.04
C MET A 1 -37.81 30.28 -33.57
N LYS A 2 -37.71 31.50 -33.03
CA LYS A 2 -37.26 31.81 -31.68
C LYS A 2 -38.39 31.55 -30.66
N ASN A 3 -38.00 31.34 -29.39
CA ASN A 3 -38.63 31.77 -28.12
C ASN A 3 -38.79 30.61 -27.11
N LEU A 4 -38.02 30.50 -26.03
CA LEU A 4 -37.84 31.38 -24.84
C LEU A 4 -38.94 31.15 -23.78
N LYS A 5 -38.54 30.65 -22.61
CA LYS A 5 -39.04 31.08 -21.29
C LYS A 5 -37.98 30.79 -20.22
N SER A 6 -37.46 31.88 -19.65
CA SER A 6 -36.60 31.90 -18.46
C SER A 6 -37.45 31.86 -17.18
N GLY A 7 -36.82 31.55 -16.04
CA GLY A 7 -37.46 31.51 -14.73
C GLY A 7 -36.49 31.42 -13.56
N LEU A 8 -35.71 32.48 -13.36
CA LEU A 8 -34.94 32.85 -12.16
C LEU A 8 -35.74 32.72 -10.85
N LYS A 9 -35.11 32.25 -9.76
CA LYS A 9 -35.11 32.84 -8.38
C LYS A 9 -34.65 31.83 -7.32
N GLY A 10 -33.65 32.21 -6.50
CA GLY A 10 -33.28 31.44 -5.31
C GLY A 10 -31.95 31.81 -4.67
N LEU A 11 -31.74 33.10 -4.42
CA LEU A 11 -30.64 33.63 -3.60
C LEU A 11 -30.93 33.36 -2.11
N PHE A 12 -30.06 32.62 -1.41
CA PHE A 12 -29.95 32.69 0.05
C PHE A 12 -28.47 32.70 0.44
N ALA A 13 -27.90 33.90 0.41
CA ALA A 13 -26.73 34.23 1.21
C ALA A 13 -27.23 34.82 2.53
N LEU A 14 -26.78 34.28 3.67
CA LEU A 14 -25.96 35.01 4.65
C LEU A 14 -25.82 34.24 5.99
N LEU A 15 -24.55 34.16 6.42
CA LEU A 15 -24.02 34.34 7.77
C LEU A 15 -24.49 33.45 8.94
N ALA A 16 -23.51 32.78 9.58
CA ALA A 16 -22.98 33.28 10.85
C ALA A 16 -21.64 32.59 11.20
N ILE A 17 -20.62 33.44 11.34
CA ILE A 17 -19.30 33.19 11.91
C ILE A 17 -19.47 32.90 13.41
N ILE A 18 -18.88 31.82 13.93
CA ILE A 18 -18.65 31.66 15.38
C ILE A 18 -17.17 31.27 15.62
N LEU A 19 -16.42 32.33 15.94
CA LEU A 19 -15.43 32.49 17.01
C LEU A 19 -14.25 31.52 17.16
N ALA A 20 -13.08 32.11 16.89
CA ALA A 20 -11.76 31.70 17.31
C ALA A 20 -11.48 31.96 18.81
N VAL A 21 -10.40 31.30 19.26
CA VAL A 21 -9.52 31.59 20.41
C VAL A 21 -9.99 31.17 21.81
N TRP A 22 -9.41 30.06 22.28
CA TRP A 22 -8.95 29.80 23.64
C TRP A 22 -7.74 28.87 23.50
N PHE A 23 -6.61 28.95 24.18
CA PHE A 23 -6.03 29.90 25.11
C PHE A 23 -4.57 29.42 25.25
N ASN A 24 -3.66 30.37 25.41
CA ASN A 24 -2.29 30.28 25.97
C ASN A 24 -1.93 28.92 26.61
N GLY A 25 -0.83 28.27 26.24
CA GLY A 25 0.52 28.74 26.57
C GLY A 25 0.93 28.19 27.94
N VAL A 26 1.74 27.13 27.95
CA VAL A 26 2.72 26.86 29.00
C VAL A 26 3.96 26.32 28.30
N ASP A 27 4.94 27.22 28.20
CA ASP A 27 6.35 26.93 28.08
C ASP A 27 6.79 26.24 29.39
N SER A 28 7.41 25.07 29.27
CA SER A 28 8.12 24.43 30.37
C SER A 28 9.39 23.80 29.80
N LEU A 29 10.32 24.68 29.46
CA LEU A 29 11.73 24.49 29.76
C LEU A 29 11.91 23.75 31.09
N PHE A 30 12.43 22.53 31.07
CA PHE A 30 13.27 22.06 32.15
C PHE A 30 14.30 21.04 31.66
N GLU A 31 15.50 21.24 32.20
CA GLU A 31 16.82 20.72 31.84
C GLU A 31 17.02 19.20 31.99
N GLU A 32 18.01 18.74 31.21
CA GLU A 32 18.81 17.53 31.37
C GLU A 32 19.15 17.19 32.83
N GLN A 33 19.07 15.90 33.17
CA GLN A 33 20.12 15.28 33.97
C GLN A 33 20.36 13.83 33.52
N THR A 34 21.55 13.64 32.97
CA THR A 34 22.28 12.39 32.85
C THR A 34 22.43 11.70 34.21
N SER A 35 22.27 10.39 34.26
CA SER A 35 22.86 9.56 35.33
C SER A 35 23.31 8.24 34.74
N ASP A 36 24.58 8.21 34.39
CA ASP A 36 25.38 6.99 34.23
C ASP A 36 25.35 6.20 35.54
N SER A 37 25.20 4.87 35.44
CA SER A 37 25.41 3.95 36.56
C SER A 37 25.68 2.56 36.00
N SER A 38 26.92 2.39 35.56
CA SER A 38 27.63 1.12 35.53
C SER A 38 27.55 0.41 36.89
N ILE A 39 27.01 -0.81 36.93
CA ILE A 39 27.21 -1.75 38.04
C ILE A 39 27.69 -3.08 37.45
N SER A 40 28.99 -3.31 37.60
CA SER A 40 29.66 -4.60 37.50
C SER A 40 29.51 -5.37 38.80
N ILE A 41 29.04 -6.63 38.77
CA ILE A 41 29.35 -7.60 39.82
C ILE A 41 29.54 -8.99 39.18
N ALA A 42 30.63 -9.64 39.59
CA ALA A 42 31.20 -10.84 39.03
C ALA A 42 30.70 -12.15 39.68
N ALA A 43 30.92 -13.23 38.93
CA ALA A 43 31.22 -14.61 39.33
C ALA A 43 30.09 -15.48 39.95
N SER A 44 29.74 -16.60 39.31
CA SER A 44 30.52 -17.87 39.37
C SER A 44 29.67 -19.06 38.90
N SER A 45 30.38 -20.09 38.41
CA SER A 45 30.02 -21.53 38.44
C SER A 45 29.43 -22.18 37.17
N SER A 46 30.36 -22.81 36.43
CA SER A 46 30.34 -24.18 35.89
C SER A 46 29.06 -24.76 35.27
N GLN A 47 29.13 -25.13 33.98
CA GLN A 47 28.94 -26.53 33.54
C GLN A 47 29.25 -26.73 32.05
N THR A 48 30.00 -27.80 31.79
CA THR A 48 30.29 -28.44 30.51
C THR A 48 29.05 -29.20 30.00
N ILE A 49 28.65 -29.01 28.74
CA ILE A 49 27.91 -29.99 27.92
C ILE A 49 28.42 -29.89 26.48
N GLU A 50 28.42 -31.06 25.84
CA GLU A 50 29.06 -31.51 24.63
C GLU A 50 28.49 -30.98 23.30
N GLU A 51 29.39 -30.92 22.32
CA GLU A 51 29.28 -31.42 20.93
C GLU A 51 27.96 -31.25 20.17
N GLY A 52 28.02 -30.38 19.15
CA GLY A 52 26.97 -30.19 18.15
C GLY A 52 27.36 -29.19 17.09
N THR A 53 28.47 -29.42 16.38
CA THR A 53 28.84 -28.64 15.19
C THR A 53 27.92 -29.05 14.04
N GLN A 54 26.76 -28.42 13.93
CA GLN A 54 26.03 -28.28 12.67
C GLN A 54 26.43 -26.94 12.07
N GLU A 55 27.33 -27.01 11.11
CA GLU A 55 27.68 -25.91 10.21
C GLU A 55 26.94 -26.14 8.90
N SER A 56 25.85 -25.40 8.72
CA SER A 56 25.29 -25.02 7.42
C SER A 56 24.33 -23.87 7.65
N GLU A 57 24.92 -22.73 7.98
CA GLU A 57 24.37 -21.46 7.55
C GLU A 57 24.43 -21.45 6.01
N ILE A 58 23.29 -21.67 5.38
CA ILE A 58 23.04 -21.16 4.03
C ILE A 58 21.98 -20.10 4.22
N GLN A 59 22.47 -18.88 4.43
CA GLN A 59 21.72 -17.67 4.17
C GLN A 59 21.43 -17.64 2.67
N GLU A 60 20.25 -18.11 2.28
CA GLU A 60 19.68 -17.84 0.97
C GLU A 60 18.84 -16.58 1.09
N SER A 61 19.54 -15.45 1.16
CA SER A 61 18.98 -14.11 1.09
C SER A 61 19.74 -13.35 0.02
N THR A 62 19.56 -13.74 -1.24
CA THR A 62 19.91 -12.90 -2.40
C THR A 62 19.21 -13.44 -3.65
N GLU A 63 18.08 -12.86 -4.05
CA GLU A 63 17.76 -12.61 -5.46
C GLU A 63 16.92 -11.33 -5.55
N THR A 64 17.60 -10.20 -5.36
CA THR A 64 17.10 -8.89 -5.76
C THR A 64 17.53 -8.64 -7.21
N VAL A 65 16.60 -8.09 -7.99
CA VAL A 65 16.77 -7.47 -9.32
C VAL A 65 16.86 -8.41 -10.52
N ILE A 66 15.77 -9.09 -10.85
CA ILE A 66 15.46 -9.35 -12.26
C ILE A 66 15.15 -7.98 -12.88
N SER A 67 15.94 -7.59 -13.89
CA SER A 67 15.58 -6.50 -14.81
C SER A 67 14.33 -6.95 -15.59
N SER A 68 13.15 -6.86 -14.96
CA SER A 68 11.85 -7.22 -15.52
C SER A 68 11.55 -6.26 -16.67
N GLY A 69 12.06 -6.56 -17.86
CA GLY A 69 12.00 -5.72 -19.07
C GLY A 69 10.57 -5.48 -19.56
N VAL A 70 9.79 -4.76 -18.77
CA VAL A 70 8.40 -4.42 -19.02
C VAL A 70 8.30 -3.33 -20.06
N THR A 71 7.30 -3.43 -20.92
CA THR A 71 7.04 -2.47 -21.99
C THR A 71 5.71 -1.78 -21.75
N GLN A 72 5.68 -0.46 -21.85
CA GLN A 72 4.46 0.31 -21.64
C GLN A 72 3.33 -0.17 -22.57
N GLY A 73 2.13 -0.30 -22.03
CA GLY A 73 0.94 -0.74 -22.75
C GLY A 73 0.88 -2.25 -23.01
N GLN A 74 1.75 -3.05 -22.39
CA GLN A 74 1.60 -4.52 -22.33
C GLN A 74 0.94 -4.95 -21.01
N SER A 75 0.16 -6.02 -21.09
CA SER A 75 -0.52 -6.61 -19.94
C SER A 75 0.45 -7.44 -19.10
N TYR A 76 0.35 -7.32 -17.78
CA TYR A 76 1.13 -8.08 -16.81
C TYR A 76 0.23 -8.44 -15.62
N SER A 77 0.46 -9.59 -15.00
CA SER A 77 -0.31 -10.06 -13.84
C SER A 77 0.55 -10.59 -12.69
N THR A 78 1.80 -10.96 -12.96
CA THR A 78 2.70 -11.52 -11.96
C THR A 78 3.24 -10.44 -11.02
N LYS A 79 3.53 -10.82 -9.78
CA LYS A 79 4.10 -9.94 -8.74
C LYS A 79 5.22 -9.04 -9.30
N ASP A 80 6.26 -9.64 -9.88
CA ASP A 80 7.48 -8.92 -10.26
C ASP A 80 7.29 -8.02 -11.48
N GLU A 81 6.49 -8.46 -12.46
CA GLU A 81 6.23 -7.67 -13.66
C GLU A 81 5.30 -6.49 -13.39
N VAL A 82 4.24 -6.70 -12.60
CA VAL A 82 3.33 -5.62 -12.22
C VAL A 82 4.06 -4.60 -11.35
N ALA A 83 4.89 -5.04 -10.40
CA ALA A 83 5.71 -4.15 -9.58
C ALA A 83 6.69 -3.32 -10.44
N ALA A 84 7.41 -3.98 -11.35
CA ALA A 84 8.32 -3.29 -12.27
C ALA A 84 7.58 -2.30 -13.19
N TYR A 85 6.39 -2.65 -13.66
CA TYR A 85 5.57 -1.79 -14.52
C TYR A 85 5.13 -0.53 -13.77
N ILE A 86 4.61 -0.67 -12.55
CA ILE A 86 4.20 0.46 -11.71
C ILE A 86 5.41 1.34 -11.39
N HIS A 87 6.56 0.74 -11.04
CA HIS A 87 7.78 1.48 -10.76
C HIS A 87 8.25 2.30 -11.98
N GLN A 88 8.19 1.71 -13.19
CA GLN A 88 8.69 2.34 -14.40
C GLN A 88 7.75 3.39 -15.00
N PHE A 89 6.44 3.15 -14.96
CA PHE A 89 5.44 3.97 -15.67
C PHE A 89 4.51 4.75 -14.74
N ASN A 90 4.56 4.50 -13.42
CA ASN A 90 3.73 5.14 -12.40
C ASN A 90 2.22 5.00 -12.70
N GLU A 91 1.84 3.88 -13.30
CA GLU A 91 0.47 3.47 -13.63
C GLU A 91 0.36 1.94 -13.61
N LEU A 92 -0.86 1.40 -13.56
CA LEU A 92 -1.08 -0.04 -13.67
C LEU A 92 -0.95 -0.51 -15.13
N PRO A 93 -0.60 -1.79 -15.36
CA PRO A 93 -0.77 -2.42 -16.67
C PRO A 93 -2.21 -2.25 -17.20
N PRO A 94 -2.42 -2.23 -18.53
CA PRO A 94 -3.73 -1.97 -19.13
C PRO A 94 -4.77 -3.07 -18.91
N ASN A 95 -4.39 -4.23 -18.36
CA ASN A 95 -5.31 -5.31 -17.98
C ASN A 95 -5.95 -5.14 -16.60
N TYR A 96 -5.85 -3.94 -16.00
CA TYR A 96 -6.50 -3.60 -14.74
C TYR A 96 -7.66 -2.64 -14.94
N LEU A 97 -8.64 -2.77 -14.08
CA LEU A 97 -9.79 -1.87 -13.95
C LEU A 97 -10.18 -1.75 -12.48
N THR A 98 -10.76 -0.61 -12.11
CA THR A 98 -11.26 -0.38 -10.75
C THR A 98 -12.50 -1.22 -10.48
N LYS A 99 -12.85 -1.42 -9.20
CA LYS A 99 -14.10 -2.09 -8.81
C LYS A 99 -15.32 -1.43 -9.47
N ASP A 100 -15.40 -0.10 -9.43
CA ASP A 100 -16.50 0.66 -10.04
C ASP A 100 -16.62 0.41 -11.56
N GLU A 101 -15.48 0.34 -12.28
CA GLU A 101 -15.47 0.02 -13.71
C GLU A 101 -15.91 -1.42 -13.99
N ALA A 102 -15.51 -2.37 -13.14
CA ALA A 102 -15.91 -3.76 -13.24
C ALA A 102 -17.42 -3.93 -13.03
N GLU A 103 -17.94 -3.31 -11.95
CA GLU A 103 -19.36 -3.33 -11.59
C GLU A 103 -20.20 -2.73 -12.72
N ALA A 104 -19.71 -1.66 -13.37
CA ALA A 104 -20.36 -1.06 -14.54
C ALA A 104 -20.45 -2.01 -15.75
N LEU A 105 -19.56 -3.00 -15.85
CA LEU A 105 -19.58 -4.06 -16.87
C LEU A 105 -20.45 -5.27 -16.45
N GLY A 106 -20.95 -5.29 -15.21
CA GLY A 106 -21.77 -6.37 -14.68
C GLY A 106 -21.04 -7.34 -13.78
N TRP A 107 -19.84 -6.99 -13.30
CA TRP A 107 -19.13 -7.81 -12.32
C TRP A 107 -19.92 -7.89 -11.00
N ASP A 108 -20.08 -9.10 -10.49
CA ASP A 108 -20.53 -9.41 -9.14
C ASP A 108 -19.45 -10.26 -8.45
N ASN A 109 -18.84 -9.68 -7.42
CA ASN A 109 -17.82 -10.36 -6.62
C ASN A 109 -18.34 -11.66 -5.95
N ALA A 110 -19.63 -11.71 -5.59
CA ALA A 110 -20.23 -12.90 -4.98
C ALA A 110 -20.41 -14.04 -5.99
N GLU A 111 -20.45 -13.73 -7.29
CA GLU A 111 -20.55 -14.71 -8.37
C GLU A 111 -19.17 -15.11 -8.91
N GLY A 112 -18.12 -14.31 -8.70
CA GLY A 112 -16.79 -14.57 -9.25
C GLY A 112 -16.76 -14.46 -10.78
N ASN A 113 -17.61 -13.61 -11.35
CA ASN A 113 -17.91 -13.59 -12.79
C ASN A 113 -17.05 -12.58 -13.60
N LEU A 114 -15.92 -12.09 -13.06
CA LEU A 114 -15.17 -10.99 -13.69
C LEU A 114 -14.77 -11.28 -15.15
N TRP A 115 -14.28 -12.49 -15.43
CA TRP A 115 -13.91 -12.92 -16.78
C TRP A 115 -15.10 -13.35 -17.65
N GLU A 116 -16.32 -13.39 -17.09
CA GLU A 116 -17.53 -13.54 -17.90
C GLU A 116 -17.97 -12.20 -18.51
N VAL A 117 -17.63 -11.10 -17.84
CA VAL A 117 -17.97 -9.73 -18.26
C VAL A 117 -16.78 -8.94 -18.82
N THR A 118 -15.57 -9.44 -18.67
CA THR A 118 -14.33 -8.85 -19.18
C THR A 118 -13.43 -9.90 -19.84
N ASP A 119 -12.54 -9.48 -20.75
CA ASP A 119 -11.58 -10.36 -21.40
C ASP A 119 -10.25 -10.37 -20.62
N GLY A 120 -10.15 -11.25 -19.63
CA GLY A 120 -8.91 -11.51 -18.90
C GLY A 120 -8.41 -10.35 -18.01
N MET A 121 -9.32 -9.52 -17.49
CA MET A 121 -8.94 -8.36 -16.67
C MET A 121 -8.86 -8.69 -15.17
N SER A 122 -8.16 -7.85 -14.43
CA SER A 122 -7.96 -7.93 -12.97
C SER A 122 -8.48 -6.67 -12.27
N ILE A 123 -8.86 -6.77 -11.01
CA ILE A 123 -9.26 -5.62 -10.20
C ILE A 123 -8.02 -4.86 -9.72
N GLY A 124 -7.99 -3.53 -9.88
CA GLY A 124 -6.92 -2.69 -9.33
C GLY A 124 -7.08 -1.21 -9.61
N GLY A 125 -6.38 -0.40 -8.82
CA GLY A 125 -6.37 1.07 -8.90
C GLY A 125 -7.18 1.75 -7.81
N ASP A 126 -7.98 0.99 -7.05
CA ASP A 126 -8.76 1.50 -5.93
C ASP A 126 -7.87 1.95 -4.75
N PHE A 127 -8.37 2.91 -3.97
CA PHE A 127 -7.66 3.44 -2.81
C PHE A 127 -7.49 2.39 -1.71
N PHE A 128 -6.25 2.21 -1.24
CA PHE A 128 -5.91 1.37 -0.10
C PHE A 128 -5.76 2.23 1.17
N GLY A 129 -6.61 1.98 2.15
CA GLY A 129 -6.74 2.83 3.34
C GLY A 129 -5.59 2.75 4.36
N ASN A 130 -4.77 1.69 4.33
CA ASN A 130 -3.71 1.43 5.33
C ASN A 130 -4.20 1.64 6.78
N ARG A 131 -5.35 1.01 7.12
CA ARG A 131 -6.06 1.23 8.38
C ARG A 131 -5.30 0.64 9.57
N GLU A 132 -4.68 -0.50 9.34
CA GLU A 132 -3.83 -1.27 10.23
C GLU A 132 -2.49 -0.57 10.44
N GLY A 133 -2.08 0.29 9.49
CA GLY A 133 -0.87 1.10 9.60
C GLY A 133 0.43 0.32 9.38
N LEU A 134 0.37 -0.81 8.66
CA LEU A 134 1.51 -1.65 8.34
C LEU A 134 2.45 -1.00 7.32
N LEU A 135 1.95 -0.05 6.50
CA LEU A 135 2.76 0.66 5.51
C LEU A 135 3.21 2.06 5.99
N PRO A 136 4.39 2.55 5.57
CA PRO A 136 4.94 3.83 6.02
C PRO A 136 4.05 5.04 5.72
N LYS A 137 3.70 5.82 6.75
CA LYS A 137 2.85 7.02 6.61
C LYS A 137 3.69 8.28 6.40
N LYS A 138 3.26 9.14 5.48
CA LYS A 138 3.85 10.47 5.20
C LYS A 138 2.73 11.43 4.79
N SER A 139 2.87 12.71 5.12
CA SER A 139 1.89 13.73 4.71
C SER A 139 1.78 13.78 3.19
N GLY A 140 0.55 13.71 2.66
CA GLY A 140 0.29 13.68 1.22
C GLY A 140 0.50 12.31 0.55
N ARG A 141 0.93 11.29 1.29
CA ARG A 141 1.03 9.92 0.76
C ARG A 141 -0.34 9.25 0.76
N THR A 142 -0.68 8.67 -0.38
CA THR A 142 -1.84 7.81 -0.59
C THR A 142 -1.38 6.49 -1.19
N TYR A 143 -2.16 5.44 -0.95
CA TYR A 143 -1.90 4.12 -1.50
C TYR A 143 -3.07 3.68 -2.37
N CYS A 144 -2.77 2.92 -3.41
CA CYS A 144 -3.73 2.15 -4.21
C CYS A 144 -3.36 0.67 -4.15
N GLU A 145 -4.33 -0.20 -4.43
CA GLU A 145 -4.16 -1.66 -4.47
C GLU A 145 -4.51 -2.25 -5.84
N ALA A 146 -3.92 -3.39 -6.17
CA ALA A 146 -4.30 -4.19 -7.32
C ALA A 146 -4.09 -5.69 -7.06
N ASP A 147 -4.94 -6.52 -7.67
CA ASP A 147 -4.85 -7.98 -7.61
C ASP A 147 -3.62 -8.49 -8.36
N ILE A 148 -2.99 -9.51 -7.82
CA ILE A 148 -1.85 -10.19 -8.45
C ILE A 148 -2.24 -11.63 -8.76
N ASP A 149 -1.74 -12.14 -9.88
CA ASP A 149 -1.91 -13.52 -10.35
C ASP A 149 -3.36 -14.02 -10.39
N TYR A 150 -4.30 -13.11 -10.66
CA TYR A 150 -5.71 -13.46 -10.86
C TYR A 150 -5.92 -14.24 -12.17
N ASP A 151 -6.57 -15.40 -12.07
CA ASP A 151 -6.77 -16.36 -13.15
C ASP A 151 -8.26 -16.68 -13.43
N GLY A 152 -9.16 -15.78 -13.01
CA GLY A 152 -10.61 -15.90 -13.17
C GLY A 152 -11.32 -16.47 -11.93
N GLY A 153 -12.65 -16.41 -11.91
CA GLY A 153 -13.44 -16.86 -10.76
C GLY A 153 -13.36 -15.90 -9.57
N PHE A 154 -13.23 -16.43 -8.36
CA PHE A 154 -13.10 -15.62 -7.14
C PHE A 154 -11.71 -15.00 -7.02
N ARG A 155 -11.63 -13.77 -6.52
CA ARG A 155 -10.36 -13.08 -6.29
C ARG A 155 -9.52 -13.82 -5.24
N GLY A 156 -8.23 -13.96 -5.49
CA GLY A 156 -7.25 -14.55 -4.57
C GLY A 156 -6.89 -13.61 -3.41
N ALA A 157 -5.92 -14.02 -2.60
CA ALA A 157 -5.39 -13.24 -1.47
C ALA A 157 -4.33 -12.20 -1.89
N GLU A 158 -3.65 -12.44 -3.02
CA GLU A 158 -2.45 -11.71 -3.41
C GLU A 158 -2.72 -10.30 -3.93
N ARG A 159 -1.93 -9.32 -3.48
CA ARG A 159 -2.08 -7.92 -3.87
C ARG A 159 -0.73 -7.23 -3.99
N ILE A 160 -0.70 -6.25 -4.88
CA ILE A 160 0.30 -5.19 -4.86
C ILE A 160 -0.33 -3.92 -4.31
N VAL A 161 0.39 -3.22 -3.44
CA VAL A 161 0.00 -1.93 -2.86
C VAL A 161 1.07 -0.91 -3.16
N PHE A 162 0.72 0.15 -3.87
CA PHE A 162 1.68 1.14 -4.36
C PHE A 162 1.26 2.55 -3.95
N SER A 163 2.24 3.39 -3.63
CA SER A 163 2.01 4.77 -3.23
C SER A 163 2.09 5.74 -4.40
N ASN A 164 1.49 6.91 -4.23
CA ASN A 164 1.63 8.03 -5.17
C ASN A 164 3.04 8.65 -5.21
N ASP A 165 3.95 8.19 -4.35
CA ASP A 165 5.34 8.66 -4.26
C ASP A 165 6.38 7.54 -4.43
N GLY A 166 5.99 6.42 -5.06
CA GLY A 166 6.92 5.41 -5.59
C GLY A 166 7.28 4.26 -4.66
N LEU A 167 6.59 4.10 -3.51
CA LEU A 167 6.73 2.88 -2.71
C LEU A 167 5.84 1.78 -3.28
N ILE A 168 6.34 0.54 -3.32
CA ILE A 168 5.58 -0.62 -3.81
C ILE A 168 5.78 -1.77 -2.84
N PHE A 169 4.66 -2.38 -2.43
CA PHE A 169 4.59 -3.49 -1.49
C PHE A 169 3.77 -4.63 -2.08
N TYR A 170 4.06 -5.84 -1.66
CA TYR A 170 3.30 -7.04 -2.00
C TYR A 170 2.83 -7.76 -0.73
N THR A 171 1.67 -8.41 -0.83
CA THR A 171 1.11 -9.29 0.21
C THR A 171 0.55 -10.53 -0.49
N ASP A 172 0.82 -11.72 0.04
CA ASP A 172 0.25 -13.00 -0.38
C ASP A 172 -0.79 -13.54 0.64
N ASP A 173 -0.98 -12.83 1.74
CA ASP A 173 -1.72 -13.26 2.92
C ASP A 173 -2.94 -12.35 3.21
N HIS A 174 -3.48 -11.71 2.17
CA HIS A 174 -4.66 -10.85 2.27
C HIS A 174 -4.47 -9.70 3.28
N TYR A 175 -3.37 -8.96 3.10
CA TYR A 175 -2.98 -7.77 3.85
C TYR A 175 -2.54 -8.02 5.31
N GLU A 176 -2.25 -9.26 5.71
CA GLU A 176 -1.75 -9.58 7.06
C GLU A 176 -0.27 -9.13 7.23
N SER A 177 0.53 -9.24 6.17
CA SER A 177 1.91 -8.77 6.12
C SER A 177 2.27 -8.20 4.75
N PHE A 178 3.41 -7.50 4.68
CA PHE A 178 3.87 -6.85 3.45
C PHE A 178 5.37 -7.02 3.25
N GLU A 179 5.74 -7.35 2.02
CA GLU A 179 7.11 -7.30 1.50
C GLU A 179 7.27 -6.00 0.71
N GLN A 180 8.31 -5.21 0.99
CA GLN A 180 8.62 -4.02 0.19
C GLN A 180 9.41 -4.44 -1.05
N LEU A 181 8.91 -4.08 -2.23
CA LEU A 181 9.52 -4.39 -3.52
C LEU A 181 10.25 -3.21 -4.15
N TYR A 182 9.75 -1.99 -3.95
CA TYR A 182 10.40 -0.75 -4.42
C TYR A 182 10.23 0.38 -3.40
N GLY A 183 11.19 1.31 -3.32
CA GLY A 183 11.08 2.51 -2.48
C GLY A 183 12.35 2.88 -1.70
N GLU A 184 12.22 3.71 -0.64
CA GLU A 184 13.39 4.21 0.11
C GLU A 184 14.20 3.06 0.74
N GLY A 185 15.37 2.80 0.17
CA GLY A 185 16.26 1.68 0.50
C GLY A 185 16.88 0.98 -0.71
N GLU A 186 16.35 1.23 -1.91
CA GLU A 186 16.91 0.78 -3.20
C GLU A 186 17.80 1.81 -3.91
#